data_AF-A0A7S1HU43-F1
#
_entry.id   AF-A0A7S1HU43-F1
#
_cell.length_a   1.000
_cell.length_b   1.000
_cell.length_c   1.000
_cell.angle_alpha   90.00
_cell.angle_beta   90.00
_cell.angle_gamma   90.00
#
_symmetry.space_group_name_H-M   'P 1'
#
loop_
_entity.id
_entity.type
_entity.pdbx_description
1 polymer ?
#
loop_
_entity_poly.entity_id
_entity_poly.type
_entity_poly.pdbx_seq_one_letter_code
_entity_poly.pdbx_strand_id
1 'polypeptide(L)'
;MSHRGRGRTVDPFDSPLEDWIEDHHTGINIGSDGVDDDEEDEEDEALPEPGLDEEDPDFDEEVVQATQDLFSNQLFPSCPECLSYMRDAYNFDLVATIKDRNMDLFTAIRYVNYVRRLVKDGASHSSHVWSDLPVPEDEKYLLPVVESDPLLQLVDIADDDDFDDDDVPPCPTVLELLHRDLEEYKREQALLSPAAEKGGRGRPKALRKLVLDEFCFRQFNDPNYAGTRIVGMTKEEFAWHVNAAYDEQCARLAATNTNQEREWPALVDGYAPFCKHLFMPNVLKGCKVPVAEITEDNQHLLRTGYQARNENELPVLNRWFPKGAVPEAEARYLDVILYSREQLTKEAVSMGQPVSEETAPWGIISVKAQLEPFETPMQPITSMRNALISEGGSGVPIDREAYAKSVAYWSQHAVIGA
;
A
#
# COMPACT_ATOMS: atom_id res chain seq x y z
N MET A 1 -50.00 -6.05 54.33
CA MET A 1 -48.56 -5.77 54.18
C MET A 1 -48.14 -6.22 52.79
N SER A 2 -47.85 -5.27 51.91
CA SER A 2 -47.46 -5.49 50.50
C SER A 2 -45.94 -5.43 50.43
N HIS A 3 -45.25 -6.38 49.79
CA HIS A 3 -43.87 -6.19 49.31
C HIS A 3 -43.73 -6.76 47.90
N ARG A 4 -43.32 -5.88 46.98
CA ARG A 4 -43.04 -6.10 45.56
C ARG A 4 -41.65 -6.73 45.42
N GLY A 5 -41.51 -7.80 44.66
CA GLY A 5 -40.22 -8.26 44.12
C GLY A 5 -40.03 -7.74 42.69
N ARG A 6 -39.05 -6.86 42.48
CA ARG A 6 -38.59 -6.42 41.15
C ARG A 6 -37.61 -7.47 40.61
N GLY A 7 -37.88 -8.00 39.42
CA GLY A 7 -36.90 -8.73 38.63
C GLY A 7 -35.84 -7.77 38.10
N ARG A 8 -34.56 -8.15 38.23
CA ARG A 8 -33.43 -7.51 37.56
C ARG A 8 -33.22 -8.22 36.22
N THR A 9 -33.37 -7.48 35.14
CA THR A 9 -32.88 -7.83 33.80
C THR A 9 -31.36 -7.73 33.81
N VAL A 10 -30.68 -8.78 33.33
CA VAL A 10 -29.22 -8.80 33.15
C VAL A 10 -28.93 -8.31 31.74
N ASP A 11 -28.06 -7.31 31.64
CA ASP A 11 -27.58 -6.66 30.42
C ASP A 11 -26.44 -7.49 29.81
N PRO A 12 -26.40 -7.81 28.50
CA PRO A 12 -25.40 -8.70 27.90
C PRO A 12 -24.01 -8.10 27.69
N PHE A 13 -23.69 -6.92 28.25
CA PHE A 13 -22.41 -6.22 28.04
C PHE A 13 -21.40 -6.30 29.20
N ASP A 14 -21.53 -7.27 30.11
CA ASP A 14 -20.63 -7.39 31.26
C ASP A 14 -19.99 -8.79 31.31
N SER A 15 -18.85 -8.97 30.63
CA SER A 15 -17.93 -10.07 30.92
C SER A 15 -16.48 -9.60 30.72
N PRO A 16 -15.61 -9.72 31.74
CA PRO A 16 -14.21 -9.30 31.66
C PRO A 16 -13.36 -10.25 30.80
N LEU A 17 -12.62 -9.68 29.87
CA LEU A 17 -11.44 -10.26 29.23
C LEU A 17 -10.28 -10.23 30.23
N GLU A 18 -10.06 -11.34 30.94
CA GLU A 18 -8.81 -11.72 31.60
C GLU A 18 -8.97 -13.16 32.16
N ASP A 19 -7.87 -13.92 32.21
CA ASP A 19 -7.72 -15.30 32.72
C ASP A 19 -7.81 -16.48 31.73
N TRP A 20 -6.98 -16.55 30.67
CA TRP A 20 -6.63 -17.87 30.07
C TRP A 20 -5.18 -17.89 29.54
N ILE A 21 -4.19 -17.91 30.44
CA ILE A 21 -2.89 -18.56 30.22
C ILE A 21 -2.56 -19.32 31.50
N GLU A 22 -2.87 -20.61 31.55
CA GLU A 22 -1.97 -21.65 32.08
C GLU A 22 -2.60 -23.05 31.96
N ASP A 23 -1.81 -23.92 31.33
CA ASP A 23 -1.52 -25.28 31.73
C ASP A 23 -2.62 -26.35 31.66
N HIS A 24 -2.60 -27.17 30.61
CA HIS A 24 -3.04 -28.58 30.65
C HIS A 24 -2.22 -29.42 29.66
N HIS A 25 -0.97 -29.73 30.00
CA HIS A 25 -0.32 -30.96 29.53
C HIS A 25 -0.59 -32.10 30.52
N THR A 26 -1.47 -33.03 30.13
CA THR A 26 -1.50 -34.40 30.68
C THR A 26 -1.72 -35.34 29.49
N GLY A 27 -1.00 -36.44 29.29
CA GLY A 27 0.10 -37.03 30.03
C GLY A 27 0.52 -38.35 29.38
N ILE A 28 1.25 -39.14 30.16
CA ILE A 28 1.53 -40.59 30.07
C ILE A 28 3.01 -40.91 29.80
N ASN A 29 3.62 -41.34 30.90
CA ASN A 29 4.95 -41.90 31.05
C ASN A 29 4.82 -43.44 31.10
N ILE A 30 5.56 -44.18 30.26
CA ILE A 30 5.84 -45.61 30.46
C ILE A 30 7.24 -45.93 29.90
N GLY A 31 8.18 -46.24 30.81
CA GLY A 31 9.05 -47.42 30.71
C GLY A 31 10.34 -47.36 29.87
N SER A 32 11.44 -47.01 30.57
CA SER A 32 12.80 -47.58 30.54
C SER A 32 13.20 -48.67 29.54
N ASP A 33 14.34 -48.44 28.86
CA ASP A 33 15.55 -49.29 28.69
C ASP A 33 16.45 -48.47 27.73
N GLY A 34 17.66 -47.98 28.01
CA GLY A 34 18.85 -48.62 28.59
C GLY A 34 19.92 -48.74 27.50
N VAL A 35 21.13 -48.21 27.77
CA VAL A 35 22.45 -48.40 27.09
C VAL A 35 22.96 -47.27 26.16
N ASP A 36 23.80 -46.43 26.77
CA ASP A 36 25.23 -46.07 26.51
C ASP A 36 25.76 -45.49 25.18
N ASP A 37 26.73 -44.58 25.42
CA ASP A 37 27.85 -44.05 24.61
C ASP A 37 27.46 -43.02 23.50
N ASP A 38 28.01 -41.81 23.42
CA ASP A 38 29.38 -41.34 23.62
C ASP A 38 29.46 -39.81 23.87
N GLU A 39 30.53 -39.40 24.54
CA GLU A 39 30.96 -38.03 24.85
C GLU A 39 31.34 -37.23 23.59
N GLU A 40 31.02 -35.93 23.56
CA GLU A 40 31.89 -34.89 22.98
C GLU A 40 31.50 -33.53 23.58
N ASP A 41 32.32 -33.10 24.55
CA ASP A 41 32.38 -31.75 25.09
C ASP A 41 33.01 -30.81 24.05
N GLU A 42 32.32 -29.76 23.62
CA GLU A 42 32.98 -28.56 23.07
C GLU A 42 32.55 -27.34 23.88
N GLU A 43 33.55 -26.77 24.55
CA GLU A 43 33.52 -25.62 25.42
C GLU A 43 33.30 -24.30 24.65
N ASP A 44 32.63 -23.39 25.37
CA ASP A 44 32.51 -21.94 25.19
C ASP A 44 33.62 -21.22 24.39
N GLU A 45 33.23 -20.55 23.29
CA GLU A 45 33.84 -19.27 22.91
C GLU A 45 32.76 -18.23 22.59
N ALA A 46 32.31 -17.54 23.65
CA ALA A 46 31.58 -16.29 23.56
C ALA A 46 32.54 -15.18 23.07
N LEU A 47 32.41 -14.76 21.81
CA LEU A 47 33.08 -13.58 21.27
C LEU A 47 32.21 -12.32 21.46
N PRO A 48 32.84 -11.16 21.75
CA PRO A 48 32.19 -10.03 22.41
C PRO A 48 31.31 -9.19 21.48
N GLU A 49 30.22 -8.66 22.04
CA GLU A 49 29.37 -7.66 21.41
C GLU A 49 30.14 -6.36 21.14
N PRO A 50 30.09 -5.79 19.92
CA PRO A 50 30.45 -4.40 19.73
C PRO A 50 29.21 -3.54 20.00
N GLY A 51 29.21 -2.88 21.15
CA GLY A 51 28.35 -1.72 21.37
C GLY A 51 28.75 -0.59 20.43
N LEU A 52 27.80 -0.13 19.64
CA LEU A 52 27.82 1.18 19.00
C LEU A 52 26.43 1.80 19.20
N ASP A 53 26.38 2.71 20.17
CA ASP A 53 25.40 3.78 20.21
C ASP A 53 25.59 4.63 18.95
N GLU A 54 24.70 4.51 17.95
CA GLU A 54 24.50 5.56 16.95
C GLU A 54 22.99 5.75 16.77
N GLU A 55 22.57 6.98 17.08
CA GLU A 55 21.23 7.54 16.98
C GLU A 55 20.69 7.37 15.55
N ASP A 56 19.50 6.78 15.38
CA ASP A 56 18.81 6.68 14.09
C ASP A 56 18.31 8.07 13.68
N PRO A 57 18.87 8.72 12.64
CA PRO A 57 18.40 10.01 12.19
C PRO A 57 17.24 9.79 11.20
N ASP A 58 16.05 10.26 11.60
CA ASP A 58 14.90 10.64 10.76
C ASP A 58 15.04 10.33 9.25
N PHE A 59 14.51 9.18 8.80
CA PHE A 59 14.47 8.81 7.39
C PHE A 59 13.22 9.40 6.70
N ASP A 60 13.27 10.70 6.41
CA ASP A 60 12.37 11.42 5.48
C ASP A 60 13.22 12.25 4.48
N GLU A 61 14.23 11.63 3.86
CA GLU A 61 14.97 12.22 2.73
C GLU A 61 14.70 11.41 1.46
N GLU A 62 14.02 12.05 0.50
CA GLU A 62 13.95 11.65 -0.90
C GLU A 62 15.38 11.29 -1.36
N VAL A 63 15.63 10.02 -1.70
CA VAL A 63 16.97 9.58 -2.11
C VAL A 63 17.29 10.23 -3.45
N VAL A 64 17.89 11.42 -3.40
CA VAL A 64 18.36 12.15 -4.57
C VAL A 64 19.48 11.34 -5.18
N GLN A 65 19.17 10.57 -6.23
CA GLN A 65 20.16 9.70 -6.84
C GLN A 65 21.09 10.53 -7.74
N ALA A 66 22.37 10.53 -7.37
CA ALA A 66 23.40 11.19 -8.16
C ALA A 66 23.40 10.66 -9.59
N THR A 67 23.36 11.57 -10.57
CA THR A 67 23.20 11.25 -11.99
C THR A 67 24.46 11.63 -12.76
N GLN A 68 24.97 10.69 -13.56
CA GLN A 68 26.12 10.92 -14.43
C GLN A 68 25.68 11.46 -15.79
N ASP A 69 26.32 12.52 -16.30
CA ASP A 69 26.06 13.01 -17.65
C ASP A 69 26.46 12.01 -18.76
N LEU A 70 26.04 12.28 -20.00
CA LEU A 70 26.26 11.38 -21.13
C LEU A 70 27.67 11.45 -21.72
N PHE A 71 28.34 12.58 -21.62
CA PHE A 71 29.57 12.89 -22.36
C PHE A 71 30.82 12.90 -21.46
N SER A 72 30.65 12.84 -20.14
CA SER A 72 31.72 12.84 -19.18
C SER A 72 31.43 11.93 -17.97
N ASN A 73 32.38 11.87 -17.03
CA ASN A 73 32.22 11.17 -15.74
C ASN A 73 31.78 12.12 -14.62
N GLN A 74 31.26 13.30 -14.95
CA GLN A 74 30.78 14.26 -13.98
C GLN A 74 29.43 13.78 -13.41
N LEU A 75 29.35 13.80 -12.09
CA LEU A 75 28.15 13.45 -11.34
C LEU A 75 27.44 14.73 -10.90
N PHE A 76 26.12 14.70 -11.00
CA PHE A 76 25.22 15.75 -10.56
C PHE A 76 24.35 15.24 -9.42
N PRO A 77 23.97 16.09 -8.46
CA PRO A 77 23.07 15.72 -7.38
C PRO A 77 21.77 15.09 -7.88
N SER A 78 21.20 15.58 -8.99
CA SER A 78 19.91 15.16 -9.51
C SER A 78 19.86 15.07 -11.06
N CYS A 79 18.88 14.32 -11.59
CA CYS A 79 18.61 14.23 -13.03
C CYS A 79 18.34 15.60 -13.69
N PRO A 80 17.47 16.47 -13.14
CA PRO A 80 17.21 17.79 -13.73
C PRO A 80 18.46 18.67 -13.83
N GLU A 81 19.34 18.63 -12.81
CA GLU A 81 20.61 19.36 -12.84
C GLU A 81 21.55 18.82 -13.91
N CYS A 82 21.62 17.49 -14.06
CA CYS A 82 22.39 16.84 -15.12
C CYS A 82 21.88 17.26 -16.52
N LEU A 83 20.56 17.31 -16.73
CA LEU A 83 19.95 17.74 -17.99
C LEU A 83 20.22 19.21 -18.29
N SER A 84 20.06 20.09 -17.29
CA SER A 84 20.37 21.53 -17.44
C SER A 84 21.84 21.73 -17.81
N TYR A 85 22.75 21.01 -17.16
CA TYR A 85 24.17 21.09 -17.48
C TYR A 85 24.47 20.64 -18.92
N MET A 86 23.88 19.53 -19.38
CA MET A 86 24.09 19.07 -20.76
C MET A 86 23.58 20.09 -21.80
N ARG A 87 22.48 20.78 -21.49
CA ARG A 87 21.96 21.87 -22.32
C ARG A 87 22.91 23.06 -22.36
N ASP A 88 23.41 23.50 -21.21
CA ASP A 88 24.24 24.71 -21.12
C ASP A 88 25.68 24.50 -21.60
N ALA A 89 26.28 23.35 -21.26
CA ALA A 89 27.69 23.05 -21.52
C ALA A 89 27.92 22.43 -22.90
N TYR A 90 26.98 21.61 -23.38
CA TYR A 90 27.14 20.85 -24.63
C TYR A 90 26.12 21.23 -25.71
N ASN A 91 25.18 22.14 -25.41
CA ASN A 91 24.07 22.47 -26.30
C ASN A 91 23.31 21.22 -26.76
N PHE A 92 23.17 20.24 -25.85
CA PHE A 92 22.52 18.97 -26.10
C PHE A 92 21.36 18.78 -25.13
N ASP A 93 20.17 18.56 -25.68
CA ASP A 93 18.96 18.30 -24.92
C ASP A 93 18.49 16.87 -25.17
N LEU A 94 18.68 16.01 -24.17
CA LEU A 94 18.31 14.59 -24.26
C LEU A 94 16.80 14.41 -24.42
N VAL A 95 16.00 15.19 -23.67
CA VAL A 95 14.54 15.08 -23.66
C VAL A 95 13.98 15.55 -25.00
N ALA A 96 14.44 16.70 -25.50
CA ALA A 96 14.04 17.17 -26.82
C ALA A 96 14.47 16.18 -27.93
N THR A 97 15.67 15.60 -27.85
CA THR A 97 16.14 14.61 -28.83
C THR A 97 15.26 13.36 -28.88
N ILE A 98 14.80 12.86 -27.73
CA ILE A 98 13.91 11.70 -27.62
C ILE A 98 12.55 12.05 -28.25
N LYS A 99 11.99 13.22 -27.91
CA LYS A 99 10.70 13.70 -28.41
C LYS A 99 10.72 13.98 -29.92
N ASP A 100 11.68 14.76 -30.40
CA ASP A 100 11.81 15.15 -31.81
C ASP A 100 11.96 13.94 -32.75
N ARG A 101 12.46 12.83 -32.21
CA ARG A 101 12.70 11.58 -32.95
C ARG A 101 11.67 10.50 -32.66
N ASN A 102 10.66 10.79 -31.84
CA ASN A 102 9.59 9.88 -31.46
C ASN A 102 10.13 8.51 -31.01
N MET A 103 11.12 8.52 -30.11
CA MET A 103 11.76 7.30 -29.61
C MET A 103 10.91 6.68 -28.50
N ASP A 104 10.50 5.42 -28.68
CA ASP A 104 9.92 4.62 -27.60
C ASP A 104 10.94 4.33 -26.48
N LEU A 105 10.46 3.85 -25.33
CA LEU A 105 11.28 3.48 -24.17
C LEU A 105 12.54 2.69 -24.55
N PHE A 106 12.38 1.63 -25.34
CA PHE A 106 13.48 0.74 -25.71
C PHE A 106 14.46 1.42 -26.68
N THR A 107 13.97 2.26 -27.58
CA THR A 107 14.77 3.02 -28.54
C THR A 107 15.57 4.11 -27.83
N ALA A 108 14.99 4.80 -26.86
CA ALA A 108 15.68 5.79 -26.06
C ALA A 108 16.72 5.16 -25.11
N ILE A 109 16.41 4.02 -24.47
CA ILE A 109 17.39 3.24 -23.69
C ILE A 109 18.58 2.85 -24.58
N ARG A 110 18.31 2.33 -25.79
CA ARG A 110 19.36 2.00 -26.76
C ARG A 110 20.18 3.22 -27.14
N TYR A 111 19.54 4.37 -27.36
CA TYR A 111 20.21 5.61 -27.71
C TYR A 111 21.14 6.10 -26.60
N VAL A 112 20.67 6.15 -25.35
CA VAL A 112 21.48 6.56 -24.19
C VAL A 112 22.68 5.63 -24.01
N ASN A 113 22.46 4.32 -24.01
CA ASN A 113 23.55 3.34 -23.88
C ASN A 113 24.50 3.36 -25.07
N TYR A 114 24.01 3.67 -26.27
CA TYR A 114 24.84 3.82 -27.46
C TYR A 114 25.77 5.04 -27.33
N VAL A 115 25.24 6.19 -26.92
CA VAL A 115 26.03 7.41 -26.66
C VAL A 115 27.09 7.14 -25.58
N ARG A 116 26.71 6.52 -24.46
CA ARG A 116 27.66 6.18 -23.38
C ARG A 116 28.77 5.24 -23.85
N ARG A 117 28.49 4.28 -24.73
CA ARG A 117 29.52 3.40 -25.32
C ARG A 117 30.46 4.16 -26.24
N LEU A 118 29.95 5.04 -27.10
CA LEU A 118 30.80 5.87 -27.97
C LEU A 118 31.74 6.75 -27.16
N VAL A 119 31.24 7.34 -26.07
CA VAL A 119 32.04 8.17 -25.16
C VAL A 119 33.09 7.32 -24.42
N LYS A 120 32.71 6.13 -23.96
CA LYS A 120 33.64 5.14 -23.36
C LYS A 120 34.74 4.70 -24.34
N ASP A 121 34.42 4.61 -25.63
CA ASP A 121 35.35 4.27 -26.71
C ASP A 121 36.20 5.48 -27.18
N GLY A 122 36.04 6.64 -26.54
CA GLY A 122 36.90 7.82 -26.71
C GLY A 122 36.30 8.97 -27.51
N ALA A 123 34.99 8.94 -27.82
CA ALA A 123 34.32 10.07 -28.45
C ALA A 123 34.13 11.22 -27.45
N SER A 124 34.56 12.43 -27.83
CA SER A 124 34.31 13.68 -27.09
C SER A 124 32.99 14.31 -27.51
N HIS A 125 32.34 15.11 -26.66
CA HIS A 125 31.08 15.85 -26.91
C HIS A 125 31.04 16.67 -28.22
N SER A 126 32.16 16.98 -28.86
CA SER A 126 32.22 17.68 -30.16
C SER A 126 32.43 16.76 -31.37
N SER A 127 32.53 15.44 -31.15
CA SER A 127 32.88 14.46 -32.20
C SER A 127 31.71 14.12 -33.12
N HIS A 128 30.48 14.35 -32.68
CA HIS A 128 29.26 14.00 -33.41
C HIS A 128 28.18 15.07 -33.22
N VAL A 129 27.23 15.10 -34.15
CA VAL A 129 25.93 15.73 -33.92
C VAL A 129 25.06 14.68 -33.22
N TRP A 130 25.07 14.70 -31.89
CA TRP A 130 24.51 13.62 -31.07
C TRP A 130 23.01 13.43 -31.31
N SER A 131 22.27 14.52 -31.46
CA SER A 131 20.83 14.51 -31.81
C SER A 131 20.52 13.65 -33.03
N ASP A 132 21.44 13.55 -33.98
CA ASP A 132 21.22 12.93 -35.30
C ASP A 132 21.80 11.51 -35.40
N LEU A 133 22.39 10.98 -34.32
CA LEU A 133 23.01 9.66 -34.35
C LEU A 133 21.98 8.55 -34.59
N PRO A 134 22.27 7.57 -35.46
CA PRO A 134 21.39 6.42 -35.65
C PRO A 134 21.31 5.59 -34.36
N VAL A 135 20.12 5.09 -34.02
CA VAL A 135 19.93 4.18 -32.88
C VAL A 135 20.14 2.75 -33.35
N PRO A 136 21.12 2.00 -32.82
CA PRO A 136 21.32 0.61 -33.22
C PRO A 136 20.22 -0.32 -32.66
N GLU A 137 19.83 -1.33 -33.43
CA GLU A 137 18.79 -2.30 -33.03
C GLU A 137 19.32 -3.45 -32.15
N ASP A 138 20.64 -3.58 -31.99
CA ASP A 138 21.31 -4.69 -31.29
C ASP A 138 20.96 -4.71 -29.79
N GLU A 139 20.56 -5.87 -29.27
CA GLU A 139 20.16 -6.09 -27.87
C GLU A 139 21.24 -5.68 -26.86
N LYS A 140 22.52 -5.67 -27.25
CA LYS A 140 23.61 -5.23 -26.36
C LYS A 140 23.48 -3.77 -25.90
N TYR A 141 22.68 -2.95 -26.60
CA TYR A 141 22.39 -1.56 -26.23
C TYR A 141 21.17 -1.43 -25.31
N LEU A 142 20.43 -2.50 -25.04
CA LEU A 142 19.44 -2.55 -23.97
C LEU A 142 20.09 -2.80 -22.60
N LEU A 143 21.35 -3.24 -22.57
CA LEU A 143 22.09 -3.47 -21.34
C LEU A 143 22.71 -2.15 -20.83
N PRO A 144 22.45 -1.76 -19.56
CA PRO A 144 22.94 -0.52 -19.00
C PRO A 144 24.47 -0.48 -18.99
N VAL A 145 25.02 0.63 -19.49
CA VAL A 145 26.48 0.87 -19.47
C VAL A 145 26.95 1.37 -18.12
N VAL A 146 26.07 2.10 -17.41
CA VAL A 146 26.25 2.60 -16.05
C VAL A 146 25.25 1.87 -15.16
N GLU A 147 25.72 1.35 -14.03
CA GLU A 147 24.87 0.65 -13.06
C GLU A 147 23.85 1.61 -12.44
N SER A 148 22.58 1.22 -12.40
CA SER A 148 21.47 2.03 -11.89
C SER A 148 21.37 3.42 -12.54
N ASP A 149 21.60 3.52 -13.86
CA ASP A 149 21.63 4.79 -14.60
C ASP A 149 20.29 5.56 -14.53
N PRO A 150 20.25 6.71 -13.82
CA PRO A 150 19.02 7.50 -13.68
C PRO A 150 18.52 8.07 -15.00
N LEU A 151 19.39 8.29 -16.00
CA LEU A 151 18.97 8.83 -17.30
C LEU A 151 18.15 7.83 -18.13
N LEU A 152 18.25 6.53 -17.85
CA LEU A 152 17.43 5.51 -18.51
C LEU A 152 15.97 5.54 -18.04
N GLN A 153 15.71 6.16 -16.89
CA GLN A 153 14.37 6.31 -16.31
C GLN A 153 13.66 7.59 -16.80
N LEU A 154 14.36 8.48 -17.50
CA LEU A 154 13.79 9.76 -17.97
C LEU A 154 12.84 9.62 -19.17
N VAL A 155 12.82 8.47 -19.84
CA VAL A 155 12.05 8.29 -21.08
C VAL A 155 10.55 8.15 -20.79
N ASP A 156 10.18 7.69 -19.59
CA ASP A 156 8.79 7.59 -19.16
C ASP A 156 8.08 8.96 -19.08
N ILE A 157 8.82 10.08 -19.16
CA ILE A 157 8.31 11.47 -19.10
C ILE A 157 8.10 12.06 -20.51
N ALA A 158 8.62 11.41 -21.56
CA ALA A 158 8.59 11.97 -22.91
C ALA A 158 7.30 11.66 -23.70
N ASP A 159 6.54 10.65 -23.27
CA ASP A 159 5.31 10.17 -23.94
C ASP A 159 4.02 10.92 -23.50
N ASP A 160 4.12 11.93 -22.64
CA ASP A 160 2.98 12.81 -22.29
C ASP A 160 2.69 13.83 -23.41
N ASP A 161 1.99 13.36 -24.45
CA ASP A 161 1.42 14.14 -25.56
C ASP A 161 0.13 14.91 -25.16
N ASP A 162 0.20 15.75 -24.11
CA ASP A 162 -0.89 16.67 -23.72
C ASP A 162 -0.40 18.11 -23.42
N PHE A 163 0.68 18.55 -24.10
CA PHE A 163 1.10 19.96 -24.11
C PHE A 163 0.67 20.65 -25.41
N ASP A 164 -0.63 20.87 -25.58
CA ASP A 164 -1.12 21.98 -26.41
C ASP A 164 -1.09 23.27 -25.57
N ASP A 165 -0.13 24.14 -25.91
CA ASP A 165 0.40 25.26 -25.12
C ASP A 165 -0.46 26.55 -25.16
N ASP A 166 -1.79 26.46 -25.28
CA ASP A 166 -2.66 27.65 -25.24
C ASP A 166 -3.95 27.40 -24.43
N ASP A 167 -4.04 28.07 -23.27
CA ASP A 167 -5.22 28.32 -22.41
C ASP A 167 -5.68 27.30 -21.33
N VAL A 168 -4.80 26.44 -20.79
CA VAL A 168 -5.07 25.74 -19.51
C VAL A 168 -4.10 26.21 -18.41
N PRO A 169 -4.58 26.78 -17.28
CA PRO A 169 -3.68 27.15 -16.18
C PRO A 169 -3.00 25.90 -15.61
N PRO A 170 -1.72 25.97 -15.21
CA PRO A 170 -0.94 24.79 -14.84
C PRO A 170 -1.61 24.02 -13.70
N CYS A 171 -1.85 22.73 -13.93
CA CYS A 171 -2.21 21.80 -12.86
C CYS A 171 -0.97 21.63 -11.97
N PRO A 172 -1.05 21.88 -10.65
CA PRO A 172 0.12 21.82 -9.79
C PRO A 172 0.63 20.37 -9.68
N THR A 173 1.95 20.20 -9.64
CA THR A 173 2.58 18.90 -9.42
C THR A 173 2.11 18.27 -8.11
N VAL A 174 2.18 16.94 -7.97
CA VAL A 174 1.85 16.23 -6.71
C VAL A 174 2.58 16.86 -5.52
N LEU A 175 3.85 17.23 -5.72
CA LEU A 175 4.63 17.92 -4.72
C LEU A 175 4.02 19.30 -4.40
N GLU A 176 3.66 20.11 -5.39
CA GLU A 176 3.06 21.42 -5.18
C GLU A 176 1.66 21.37 -4.54
N LEU A 177 0.82 20.39 -4.91
CA LEU A 177 -0.47 20.14 -4.27
C LEU A 177 -0.28 19.73 -2.81
N LEU A 178 0.61 18.77 -2.55
CA LEU A 178 0.94 18.34 -1.19
C LEU A 178 1.50 19.48 -0.35
N HIS A 179 2.40 20.30 -0.91
CA HIS A 179 2.96 21.46 -0.21
C HIS A 179 1.90 22.52 0.07
N ARG A 180 1.06 22.86 -0.91
CA ARG A 180 -0.03 23.82 -0.74
C ARG A 180 -1.01 23.36 0.33
N ASP A 181 -1.43 22.10 0.28
CA ASP A 181 -2.42 21.53 1.17
C ASP A 181 -1.82 21.24 2.56
N LEU A 182 -0.53 20.91 2.67
CA LEU A 182 0.20 20.88 3.94
C LEU A 182 0.27 22.27 4.57
N GLU A 183 0.52 23.31 3.79
CA GLU A 183 0.53 24.69 4.28
C GLU A 183 -0.88 25.16 4.68
N GLU A 184 -1.93 24.72 3.98
CA GLU A 184 -3.32 24.97 4.35
C GLU A 184 -3.71 24.21 5.63
N TYR A 185 -3.37 22.93 5.74
CA TYR A 185 -3.54 22.13 6.96
C TYR A 185 -2.78 22.73 8.15
N LYS A 186 -1.50 23.10 7.97
CA LYS A 186 -0.71 23.78 9.00
C LYS A 186 -1.33 25.12 9.39
N ARG A 187 -1.90 25.87 8.44
CA ARG A 187 -2.66 27.11 8.72
C ARG A 187 -3.93 26.85 9.50
N GLU A 188 -4.72 25.85 9.14
CA GLU A 188 -5.94 25.46 9.85
C GLU A 188 -5.61 25.01 11.28
N GLN A 189 -4.55 24.21 11.46
CA GLN A 189 -4.01 23.82 12.77
C GLN A 189 -3.52 25.04 13.58
N ALA A 190 -2.87 26.01 12.93
CA ALA A 190 -2.41 27.24 13.58
C ALA A 190 -3.56 28.18 13.98
N LEU A 191 -4.63 28.25 13.17
CA LEU A 191 -5.85 29.00 13.46
C LEU A 191 -6.70 28.35 14.57
N LEU A 192 -6.51 27.04 14.81
CA LEU A 192 -7.11 26.28 15.90
C LEU A 192 -6.33 26.36 17.23
N SER A 193 -5.18 27.06 17.28
CA SER A 193 -4.41 27.29 18.51
C SER A 193 -4.86 28.59 19.21
N PRO A 194 -5.48 28.55 20.41
CA PRO A 194 -5.78 29.76 21.17
C PRO A 194 -4.57 30.17 22.00
N ALA A 195 -4.19 31.44 21.91
CA ALA A 195 -3.43 32.12 22.94
C ALA A 195 -4.12 31.92 24.31
N ALA A 196 -3.34 31.46 25.28
CA ALA A 196 -3.66 31.07 26.65
C ALA A 196 -4.89 31.72 27.33
N GLU A 197 -5.81 30.90 27.85
CA GLU A 197 -6.57 31.21 29.08
C GLU A 197 -6.73 29.97 29.98
N LYS A 198 -6.54 30.19 31.28
CA LYS A 198 -6.52 29.20 32.36
C LYS A 198 -7.93 28.67 32.64
N GLY A 199 -8.06 27.35 32.69
CA GLY A 199 -9.07 26.67 33.52
C GLY A 199 -10.08 25.82 32.76
N GLY A 200 -10.06 24.52 33.05
CA GLY A 200 -11.25 23.66 33.05
C GLY A 200 -11.66 23.03 31.72
N ARG A 201 -11.45 21.70 31.66
CA ARG A 201 -11.96 20.72 30.68
C ARG A 201 -11.39 20.87 29.27
N GLY A 202 -10.50 19.94 28.91
CA GLY A 202 -9.91 19.84 27.58
C GLY A 202 -10.99 19.90 26.49
N ARG A 203 -10.82 20.83 25.56
CA ARG A 203 -11.61 20.86 24.32
C ARG A 203 -11.20 19.66 23.46
N PRO A 204 -12.15 18.97 22.79
CA PRO A 204 -11.81 17.88 21.88
C PRO A 204 -10.98 18.42 20.70
N LYS A 205 -9.87 17.73 20.38
CA LYS A 205 -9.12 17.91 19.14
C LYS A 205 -10.08 17.76 17.95
N ALA A 206 -9.91 18.59 16.91
CA ALA A 206 -10.70 18.50 15.68
C ALA A 206 -10.68 17.07 15.14
N LEU A 207 -11.88 16.53 14.86
CA LEU A 207 -12.11 15.17 14.36
C LEU A 207 -11.40 14.99 13.02
N ARG A 208 -10.33 14.20 13.02
CA ARG A 208 -9.66 13.77 11.79
C ARG A 208 -10.59 12.79 11.09
N LYS A 209 -11.09 13.15 9.90
CA LYS A 209 -12.15 12.41 9.22
C LYS A 209 -11.54 11.40 8.23
N LEU A 210 -11.93 10.13 8.38
CA LEU A 210 -11.70 9.10 7.36
C LEU A 210 -12.73 9.33 6.24
N VAL A 211 -12.29 9.40 4.99
CA VAL A 211 -13.16 9.71 3.83
C VAL A 211 -13.33 8.50 2.95
N LEU A 212 -14.47 8.40 2.26
CA LEU A 212 -14.71 7.31 1.33
C LEU A 212 -14.11 7.67 -0.03
N ASP A 213 -13.09 6.92 -0.46
CA ASP A 213 -12.46 7.13 -1.75
C ASP A 213 -13.33 6.60 -2.90
N GLU A 214 -13.23 7.23 -4.08
CA GLU A 214 -14.02 6.86 -5.26
C GLU A 214 -13.79 5.40 -5.69
N PHE A 215 -12.59 4.87 -5.46
CA PHE A 215 -12.26 3.48 -5.72
C PHE A 215 -13.18 2.50 -4.97
N CYS A 216 -13.63 2.88 -3.77
CA CYS A 216 -14.55 2.06 -2.98
C CYS A 216 -16.00 2.14 -3.49
N PHE A 217 -16.36 3.10 -4.36
CA PHE A 217 -17.75 3.30 -4.81
C PHE A 217 -18.32 2.11 -5.57
N ARG A 218 -17.47 1.31 -6.22
CA ARG A 218 -17.89 0.05 -6.86
C ARG A 218 -18.60 -0.90 -5.88
N GLN A 219 -18.24 -0.89 -4.60
CA GLN A 219 -18.87 -1.75 -3.57
C GLN A 219 -20.32 -1.34 -3.27
N PHE A 220 -20.71 -0.12 -3.64
CA PHE A 220 -22.06 0.42 -3.52
C PHE A 220 -22.82 0.34 -4.85
N ASN A 221 -22.14 0.70 -5.94
CA ASN A 221 -22.76 0.99 -7.22
C ASN A 221 -22.83 -0.24 -8.14
N ASP A 222 -21.84 -1.13 -8.09
CA ASP A 222 -21.76 -2.27 -9.00
C ASP A 222 -22.56 -3.46 -8.45
N PRO A 223 -23.67 -3.86 -9.09
CA PRO A 223 -24.45 -5.01 -8.68
C PRO A 223 -23.70 -6.34 -8.81
N ASN A 224 -22.64 -6.37 -9.62
CA ASN A 224 -21.82 -7.52 -9.93
C ASN A 224 -20.46 -7.49 -9.20
N TYR A 225 -20.24 -6.54 -8.30
CA TYR A 225 -18.97 -6.46 -7.56
C TYR A 225 -18.64 -7.79 -6.89
N ALA A 226 -17.49 -8.35 -7.26
CA ALA A 226 -16.95 -9.57 -6.66
C ALA A 226 -16.38 -9.25 -5.27
N GLY A 227 -17.12 -9.63 -4.22
CA GLY A 227 -16.75 -9.41 -2.83
C GLY A 227 -17.86 -8.79 -2.00
N THR A 228 -17.48 -7.98 -1.01
CA THR A 228 -18.44 -7.33 -0.10
C THR A 228 -19.21 -6.23 -0.81
N ARG A 229 -20.53 -6.40 -0.89
CA ARG A 229 -21.44 -5.37 -1.41
C ARG A 229 -22.11 -4.62 -0.26
N ILE A 230 -22.10 -3.30 -0.35
CA ILE A 230 -22.71 -2.40 0.62
C ILE A 230 -24.09 -2.02 0.09
N VAL A 231 -25.13 -2.66 0.62
CA VAL A 231 -26.52 -2.54 0.15
C VAL A 231 -27.40 -1.95 1.24
N GLY A 232 -28.26 -1.00 0.87
CA GLY A 232 -29.24 -0.41 1.79
C GLY A 232 -28.66 0.63 2.75
N MET A 233 -27.49 1.19 2.42
CA MET A 233 -26.81 2.26 3.15
C MET A 233 -26.18 3.22 2.13
N THR A 234 -26.29 4.53 2.36
CA THR A 234 -25.61 5.51 1.49
C THR A 234 -24.11 5.57 1.79
N LYS A 235 -23.34 6.19 0.88
CA LYS A 235 -21.90 6.40 1.06
C LYS A 235 -21.62 7.25 2.30
N GLU A 236 -22.43 8.29 2.51
CA GLU A 236 -22.34 9.22 3.64
C GLU A 236 -22.69 8.54 4.96
N GLU A 237 -23.75 7.72 4.98
CA GLU A 237 -24.13 6.92 6.14
C GLU A 237 -23.03 5.92 6.51
N PHE A 238 -22.45 5.24 5.51
CA PHE A 238 -21.36 4.29 5.74
C PHE A 238 -20.11 5.00 6.29
N ALA A 239 -19.69 6.10 5.67
CA ALA A 239 -18.56 6.89 6.15
C ALA A 239 -18.79 7.40 7.58
N TRP A 240 -20.02 7.79 7.93
CA TRP A 240 -20.38 8.16 9.30
C TRP A 240 -20.18 7.00 10.28
N HIS A 241 -20.64 5.79 9.95
CA HIS A 241 -20.44 4.61 10.79
C HIS A 241 -18.96 4.25 10.98
N VAL A 242 -18.14 4.38 9.94
CA VAL A 242 -16.68 4.15 10.01
C VAL A 242 -16.03 5.15 10.96
N ASN A 243 -16.32 6.45 10.82
CA ASN A 243 -15.77 7.48 11.70
C ASN A 243 -16.25 7.32 13.15
N ALA A 244 -17.52 6.97 13.37
CA ALA A 244 -18.04 6.70 14.71
C ALA A 244 -17.32 5.51 15.38
N ALA A 245 -17.04 4.44 14.62
CA ALA A 245 -16.28 3.30 15.13
C ALA A 245 -14.82 3.67 15.43
N TYR A 246 -14.18 4.48 14.59
CA TYR A 246 -12.83 5.00 14.83
C TYR A 246 -12.77 5.81 16.13
N ASP A 247 -13.70 6.75 16.33
CA ASP A 247 -13.78 7.59 17.53
C ASP A 247 -13.97 6.76 18.81
N GLU A 248 -14.88 5.79 18.77
CA GLU A 248 -15.13 4.88 19.89
C GLU A 248 -13.88 4.08 20.28
N GLN A 249 -13.17 3.55 19.29
CA GLN A 249 -11.93 2.79 19.52
C GLN A 249 -10.82 3.68 20.07
N CYS A 250 -10.67 4.90 19.55
CA CYS A 250 -9.73 5.89 20.09
C CYS A 250 -10.04 6.21 21.56
N ALA A 251 -11.32 6.41 21.90
CA ALA A 251 -11.74 6.66 23.28
C ALA A 251 -11.45 5.47 24.20
N ARG A 252 -11.67 4.24 23.73
CA ARG A 252 -11.36 3.00 24.47
C ARG A 252 -9.85 2.84 24.71
N LEU A 253 -9.03 3.06 23.69
CA LEU A 253 -7.57 2.95 23.81
C LEU A 253 -7.00 3.99 24.79
N ALA A 254 -7.47 5.24 24.69
CA ALA A 254 -7.10 6.31 25.61
C ALA A 254 -7.43 5.98 27.08
N ALA A 255 -8.49 5.21 27.34
CA ALA A 255 -8.87 4.78 28.69
C ALA A 255 -7.95 3.68 29.27
N THR A 256 -7.25 2.92 28.43
CA THR A 256 -6.42 1.77 28.86
C THR A 256 -4.96 2.14 29.15
N ASN A 257 -4.54 3.41 29.01
CA ASN A 257 -3.15 3.87 29.20
C ASN A 257 -2.09 3.12 28.37
N THR A 258 -2.51 2.35 27.36
CA THR A 258 -1.63 1.66 26.41
C THR A 258 -1.13 2.58 25.29
N ASN A 259 -1.33 3.89 25.43
CA ASN A 259 -0.93 4.92 24.47
C ASN A 259 0.60 4.94 24.33
N GLN A 260 1.13 4.10 23.44
CA GLN A 260 2.19 4.53 22.55
C GLN A 260 1.67 5.79 21.83
N GLU A 261 2.49 6.83 21.71
CA GLU A 261 2.13 8.12 21.07
C GLU A 261 1.87 7.94 19.56
N ARG A 262 0.83 7.18 19.20
CA ARG A 262 0.44 6.90 17.83
C ARG A 262 -0.48 8.00 17.35
N GLU A 263 -0.17 8.53 16.16
CA GLU A 263 -0.95 9.58 15.52
C GLU A 263 -2.37 9.11 15.16
N TRP A 264 -2.52 7.81 14.87
CA TRP A 264 -3.76 7.12 14.49
C TRP A 264 -3.97 5.85 15.34
N PRO A 265 -4.36 5.97 16.61
CA PRO A 265 -4.27 4.87 17.57
C PRO A 265 -5.18 3.68 17.28
N ALA A 266 -6.34 3.92 16.65
CA ALA A 266 -7.28 2.87 16.27
C ALA A 266 -7.01 2.26 14.88
N LEU A 267 -6.06 2.80 14.12
CA LEU A 267 -5.68 2.23 12.83
C LEU A 267 -4.57 1.18 13.03
N VAL A 268 -4.77 0.01 12.43
CA VAL A 268 -3.79 -1.08 12.41
C VAL A 268 -2.97 -0.98 11.12
N ASP A 269 -1.67 -1.24 11.22
CA ASP A 269 -0.77 -1.24 10.07
C ASP A 269 -1.15 -2.37 9.10
N GLY A 270 -1.24 -2.03 7.81
CA GLY A 270 -1.40 -3.01 6.74
C GLY A 270 -0.06 -3.44 6.15
N TYR A 271 -0.10 -3.95 4.92
CA TYR A 271 1.07 -4.49 4.24
C TYR A 271 2.16 -3.46 3.86
N ALA A 272 1.87 -2.17 3.95
CA ALA A 272 2.77 -1.07 3.62
C ALA A 272 2.48 0.15 4.50
N PRO A 273 3.42 1.11 4.69
CA PRO A 273 3.22 2.28 5.54
C PRO A 273 1.99 3.12 5.18
N PHE A 274 1.68 3.21 3.88
CA PHE A 274 0.52 3.91 3.34
C PHE A 274 -0.79 3.13 3.43
N CYS A 275 -0.80 1.89 3.94
CA CYS A 275 -1.99 1.05 4.05
C CYS A 275 -2.33 0.85 5.52
N LYS A 276 -3.57 1.15 5.89
CA LYS A 276 -4.10 0.95 7.25
C LYS A 276 -5.42 0.20 7.22
N HIS A 277 -5.76 -0.36 8.36
CA HIS A 277 -7.00 -1.09 8.58
C HIS A 277 -7.74 -0.54 9.79
N LEU A 278 -9.05 -0.42 9.67
CA LEU A 278 -9.96 -0.27 10.81
C LEU A 278 -10.90 -1.47 10.84
N PHE A 279 -10.79 -2.28 11.90
CA PHE A 279 -11.69 -3.41 12.13
C PHE A 279 -12.88 -2.93 12.97
N MET A 280 -14.09 -3.02 12.43
CA MET A 280 -15.31 -2.59 13.11
C MET A 280 -16.41 -3.66 13.07
N PRO A 281 -17.37 -3.65 14.02
CA PRO A 281 -18.54 -4.52 13.93
C PRO A 281 -19.30 -4.31 12.62
N ASN A 282 -19.87 -5.39 12.09
CA ASN A 282 -20.65 -5.32 10.86
C ASN A 282 -21.98 -4.56 11.07
N VAL A 283 -22.07 -3.38 10.47
CA VAL A 283 -23.27 -2.52 10.47
C VAL A 283 -24.22 -2.81 9.30
N LEU A 284 -23.84 -3.67 8.36
CA LEU A 284 -24.56 -3.97 7.13
C LEU A 284 -25.53 -5.14 7.33
N LYS A 285 -26.83 -4.89 7.12
CA LYS A 285 -27.87 -5.92 7.27
C LYS A 285 -27.77 -6.98 6.19
N GLY A 286 -27.68 -8.25 6.61
CA GLY A 286 -27.64 -9.40 5.71
C GLY A 286 -26.35 -9.53 4.91
N CYS A 287 -25.30 -8.77 5.26
CA CYS A 287 -24.00 -8.88 4.61
C CYS A 287 -23.35 -10.23 4.94
N LYS A 288 -22.99 -10.96 3.89
CA LYS A 288 -22.38 -12.28 3.99
C LYS A 288 -20.88 -12.21 3.76
N VAL A 289 -20.17 -13.18 4.31
CA VAL A 289 -18.73 -13.35 4.08
C VAL A 289 -18.51 -13.87 2.67
N PRO A 290 -17.69 -13.21 1.83
CA PRO A 290 -17.48 -13.61 0.43
C PRO A 290 -16.46 -14.75 0.30
N VAL A 291 -16.24 -15.54 1.35
CA VAL A 291 -15.23 -16.61 1.41
C VAL A 291 -15.82 -17.78 2.18
N ALA A 292 -15.59 -19.00 1.69
CA ALA A 292 -15.91 -20.24 2.37
C ALA A 292 -14.67 -21.13 2.52
N GLU A 293 -14.65 -21.92 3.58
CA GLU A 293 -13.70 -23.01 3.78
C GLU A 293 -13.91 -24.11 2.73
N ILE A 294 -12.81 -24.68 2.24
CA ILE A 294 -12.79 -25.83 1.35
C ILE A 294 -12.74 -27.08 2.23
N THR A 295 -13.73 -27.95 2.06
CA THR A 295 -13.85 -29.22 2.78
C THR A 295 -13.93 -30.38 1.79
N GLU A 296 -13.77 -31.61 2.26
CA GLU A 296 -13.93 -32.80 1.42
C GLU A 296 -15.31 -32.85 0.75
N ASP A 297 -16.34 -32.38 1.44
CA ASP A 297 -17.72 -32.37 0.98
C ASP A 297 -17.98 -31.30 -0.09
N ASN A 298 -17.24 -30.18 -0.11
CA ASN A 298 -17.54 -29.07 -1.02
C ASN A 298 -16.48 -28.84 -2.11
N GLN A 299 -15.25 -29.38 -1.99
CA GLN A 299 -14.15 -29.10 -2.91
C GLN A 299 -14.49 -29.34 -4.40
N HIS A 300 -15.36 -30.32 -4.68
CA HIS A 300 -15.80 -30.68 -6.02
C HIS A 300 -16.69 -29.61 -6.68
N LEU A 301 -17.17 -28.64 -5.91
CA LEU A 301 -17.98 -27.52 -6.37
C LEU A 301 -17.14 -26.34 -6.86
N LEU A 302 -15.84 -26.33 -6.58
CA LEU A 302 -14.94 -25.28 -7.04
C LEU A 302 -14.96 -25.14 -8.56
N ARG A 303 -14.81 -23.90 -9.02
CA ARG A 303 -14.55 -23.56 -10.41
C ARG A 303 -13.22 -22.83 -10.50
N THR A 304 -12.65 -22.88 -11.69
CA THR A 304 -11.39 -22.19 -12.01
C THR A 304 -11.53 -21.49 -13.34
N GLY A 305 -10.84 -20.36 -13.50
CA GLY A 305 -10.84 -19.61 -14.73
C GLY A 305 -9.92 -18.39 -14.64
N TYR A 306 -9.59 -17.82 -15.80
CA TYR A 306 -8.85 -16.57 -15.88
C TYR A 306 -9.83 -15.41 -15.76
N GLN A 307 -9.62 -14.54 -14.77
CA GLN A 307 -10.49 -13.38 -14.49
C GLN A 307 -9.63 -12.14 -14.24
N ALA A 308 -10.04 -11.01 -14.80
CA ALA A 308 -9.48 -9.70 -14.52
C ALA A 308 -10.39 -8.93 -13.56
N ARG A 309 -9.85 -8.02 -12.74
CA ARG A 309 -10.66 -7.16 -11.85
C ARG A 309 -11.35 -6.02 -12.61
N ASN A 310 -10.73 -5.55 -13.68
CA ASN A 310 -11.22 -4.52 -14.58
C ASN A 310 -10.66 -4.78 -15.99
N GLU A 311 -11.07 -3.97 -16.96
CA GLU A 311 -10.69 -4.13 -18.38
C GLU A 311 -9.22 -3.78 -18.66
N ASN A 312 -8.56 -3.06 -17.74
CA ASN A 312 -7.19 -2.58 -17.89
C ASN A 312 -6.15 -3.50 -17.22
N GLU A 313 -6.59 -4.57 -16.54
CA GLU A 313 -5.71 -5.52 -15.86
C GLU A 313 -5.64 -6.86 -16.59
N LEU A 314 -4.46 -7.49 -16.58
CA LEU A 314 -4.31 -8.85 -17.07
C LEU A 314 -5.21 -9.85 -16.31
N PRO A 315 -5.88 -10.78 -17.02
CA PRO A 315 -6.65 -11.81 -16.37
C PRO A 315 -5.74 -12.84 -15.71
N VAL A 316 -6.04 -13.20 -14.47
CA VAL A 316 -5.25 -14.12 -13.65
C VAL A 316 -6.06 -15.36 -13.29
N LEU A 317 -5.37 -16.49 -13.07
CA LEU A 317 -6.03 -17.73 -12.67
C LEU A 317 -6.65 -17.55 -11.28
N ASN A 318 -7.97 -17.72 -11.21
CA ASN A 318 -8.76 -17.67 -9.99
C ASN A 318 -9.46 -19.01 -9.75
N ARG A 319 -9.81 -19.25 -8.48
CA ARG A 319 -10.69 -20.34 -8.06
C ARG A 319 -11.76 -19.83 -7.09
N TRP A 320 -12.98 -20.33 -7.24
CA TRP A 320 -14.13 -19.83 -6.48
C TRP A 320 -15.23 -20.89 -6.34
N PHE A 321 -16.11 -20.69 -5.36
CA PHE A 321 -17.41 -21.34 -5.30
C PHE A 321 -18.43 -20.53 -6.09
N PRO A 322 -19.17 -21.13 -7.04
CA PRO A 322 -20.30 -20.46 -7.67
C PRO A 322 -21.32 -19.97 -6.64
N LYS A 323 -22.02 -18.88 -6.95
CA LYS A 323 -23.06 -18.32 -6.07
C LYS A 323 -24.11 -19.39 -5.71
N GLY A 324 -24.38 -19.54 -4.43
CA GLY A 324 -25.31 -20.55 -3.90
C GLY A 324 -24.81 -21.99 -3.90
N ALA A 325 -23.54 -22.25 -4.28
CA ALA A 325 -22.97 -23.59 -4.21
C ALA A 325 -22.64 -24.04 -2.78
N VAL A 326 -22.35 -23.10 -1.88
CA VAL A 326 -22.00 -23.36 -0.48
C VAL A 326 -22.79 -22.43 0.45
N PRO A 327 -23.01 -22.81 1.73
CA PRO A 327 -23.63 -21.93 2.71
C PRO A 327 -22.80 -20.67 2.94
N GLU A 328 -23.47 -19.51 2.99
CA GLU A 328 -22.85 -18.21 3.22
C GLU A 328 -23.10 -17.74 4.67
N ALA A 329 -22.03 -17.55 5.44
CA ALA A 329 -22.11 -17.05 6.82
C ALA A 329 -22.39 -15.54 6.85
N GLU A 330 -23.08 -15.07 7.88
CA GLU A 330 -23.20 -13.63 8.15
C GLU A 330 -21.88 -13.08 8.68
N ALA A 331 -21.42 -11.98 8.09
CA ALA A 331 -20.20 -11.32 8.54
C ALA A 331 -20.39 -10.69 9.92
N ARG A 332 -19.39 -10.83 10.78
CA ARG A 332 -19.38 -10.25 12.13
C ARG A 332 -18.66 -8.91 12.15
N TYR A 333 -17.66 -8.75 11.30
CA TYR A 333 -16.82 -7.58 11.23
C TYR A 333 -16.70 -7.07 9.79
N LEU A 334 -16.31 -5.80 9.69
CA LEU A 334 -15.83 -5.16 8.49
C LEU A 334 -14.36 -4.80 8.72
N ASP A 335 -13.49 -5.27 7.84
CA ASP A 335 -12.14 -4.74 7.65
C ASP A 335 -12.22 -3.58 6.64
N VAL A 336 -12.06 -2.36 7.14
CA VAL A 336 -12.06 -1.14 6.35
C VAL A 336 -10.61 -0.81 6.03
N ILE A 337 -10.25 -0.95 4.76
CA ILE A 337 -8.89 -0.74 4.24
C ILE A 337 -8.76 0.71 3.79
N LEU A 338 -7.72 1.38 4.26
CA LEU A 338 -7.45 2.78 3.98
C LEU A 338 -6.09 2.94 3.33
N TYR A 339 -6.01 3.79 2.30
CA TYR A 339 -4.76 4.28 1.77
C TYR A 339 -4.53 5.73 2.20
N SER A 340 -3.26 6.09 2.37
CA SER A 340 -2.89 7.47 2.61
C SER A 340 -3.19 8.30 1.36
N ARG A 341 -3.48 9.58 1.56
CA ARG A 341 -3.70 10.52 0.46
C ARG A 341 -2.53 10.54 -0.53
N GLU A 342 -1.31 10.47 -0.04
CA GLU A 342 -0.08 10.48 -0.85
C GLU A 342 -0.06 9.28 -1.81
N GLN A 343 -0.44 8.10 -1.33
CA GLN A 343 -0.53 6.90 -2.18
C GLN A 343 -1.68 7.01 -3.19
N LEU A 344 -2.85 7.51 -2.78
CA LEU A 344 -3.99 7.71 -3.67
C LEU A 344 -3.63 8.66 -4.82
N THR A 345 -2.96 9.77 -4.51
CA THR A 345 -2.47 10.72 -5.50
C THR A 345 -1.43 10.08 -6.42
N LYS A 346 -0.50 9.29 -5.87
CA LYS A 346 0.52 8.57 -6.67
C LYS A 346 -0.12 7.60 -7.66
N GLU A 347 -1.11 6.82 -7.21
CA GLU A 347 -1.84 5.87 -8.07
C GLU A 347 -2.66 6.59 -9.14
N ALA A 348 -3.35 7.68 -8.78
CA ALA A 348 -4.12 8.48 -9.72
C ALA A 348 -3.22 9.02 -10.85
N VAL A 349 -2.08 9.63 -10.50
CA VAL A 349 -1.12 10.15 -11.49
C VAL A 349 -0.55 9.04 -12.36
N SER A 350 -0.11 7.92 -11.76
CA SER A 350 0.46 6.80 -12.51
C SER A 350 -0.52 6.13 -13.49
N MET A 351 -1.82 6.24 -13.23
CA MET A 351 -2.87 5.70 -14.09
C MET A 351 -3.49 6.76 -15.02
N GLY A 352 -2.98 8.00 -15.06
CA GLY A 352 -3.57 9.08 -15.84
C GLY A 352 -5.00 9.46 -15.38
N GLN A 353 -5.33 9.22 -14.11
CA GLN A 353 -6.62 9.54 -13.52
C GLN A 353 -6.60 10.93 -12.84
N PRO A 354 -7.74 11.63 -12.76
CA PRO A 354 -7.82 12.90 -12.04
C PRO A 354 -7.41 12.73 -10.57
N VAL A 355 -6.52 13.61 -10.09
CA VAL A 355 -6.16 13.66 -8.67
C VAL A 355 -7.32 14.26 -7.88
N SER A 356 -7.71 13.59 -6.81
CA SER A 356 -8.77 14.06 -5.90
C SER A 356 -8.36 15.36 -5.20
N GLU A 357 -9.30 16.30 -5.06
CA GLU A 357 -9.13 17.54 -4.26
C GLU A 357 -9.30 17.30 -2.74
N GLU A 358 -9.56 16.04 -2.34
CA GLU A 358 -9.79 15.68 -0.95
C GLU A 358 -8.51 15.82 -0.11
N THR A 359 -8.62 16.53 1.02
CA THR A 359 -7.49 16.85 1.90
C THR A 359 -7.37 15.91 3.09
N ALA A 360 -8.33 15.03 3.30
CA ALA A 360 -8.27 14.03 4.35
C ALA A 360 -7.04 13.11 4.17
N PRO A 361 -6.34 12.77 5.26
CA PRO A 361 -5.09 12.00 5.20
C PRO A 361 -5.28 10.53 4.83
N TRP A 362 -6.50 10.00 4.99
CA TRP A 362 -6.81 8.58 4.77
C TRP A 362 -8.12 8.41 4.00
N GLY A 363 -8.04 7.77 2.83
CA GLY A 363 -9.19 7.38 2.03
C GLY A 363 -9.50 5.89 2.16
N ILE A 364 -10.77 5.55 2.39
CA ILE A 364 -11.28 4.18 2.43
C ILE A 364 -11.36 3.66 1.01
N ILE A 365 -10.48 2.73 0.65
CA ILE A 365 -10.35 2.18 -0.70
C ILE A 365 -11.07 0.84 -0.86
N SER A 366 -11.27 0.09 0.23
CA SER A 366 -12.02 -1.15 0.18
C SER A 366 -12.58 -1.54 1.55
N VAL A 367 -13.66 -2.30 1.52
CA VAL A 367 -14.32 -2.87 2.70
C VAL A 367 -14.44 -4.37 2.51
N LYS A 368 -13.97 -5.16 3.47
CA LYS A 368 -14.10 -6.63 3.48
C LYS A 368 -14.97 -7.07 4.64
N ALA A 369 -16.05 -7.77 4.34
CA ALA A 369 -16.91 -8.41 5.32
C ALA A 369 -16.33 -9.78 5.69
N GLN A 370 -16.10 -10.00 6.98
CA GLN A 370 -15.39 -11.17 7.48
C GLN A 370 -15.90 -11.63 8.86
N LEU A 371 -15.43 -12.80 9.29
CA LEU A 371 -15.76 -13.37 10.60
C LEU A 371 -14.84 -12.89 11.72
N GLU A 372 -13.66 -12.38 11.36
CA GLU A 372 -12.58 -12.09 12.30
C GLU A 372 -12.34 -10.57 12.45
N PRO A 373 -11.88 -10.10 13.62
CA PRO A 373 -11.57 -8.69 13.87
C PRO A 373 -10.10 -8.33 13.56
N PHE A 374 -9.46 -9.04 12.62
CA PHE A 374 -8.06 -8.82 12.21
C PHE A 374 -7.90 -9.06 10.70
N GLU A 375 -6.79 -8.61 10.11
CA GLU A 375 -6.56 -8.72 8.67
C GLU A 375 -6.55 -10.19 8.23
N THR A 376 -7.44 -10.54 7.30
CA THR A 376 -7.36 -11.82 6.61
C THR A 376 -6.37 -11.71 5.43
N PRO A 377 -5.45 -12.69 5.24
CA PRO A 377 -4.43 -12.57 4.20
C PRO A 377 -5.05 -12.31 2.83
N MET A 378 -4.50 -11.35 2.08
CA MET A 378 -4.89 -11.16 0.68
C MET A 378 -4.63 -12.42 -0.14
N GLN A 379 -5.33 -12.63 -1.26
CA GLN A 379 -5.07 -13.75 -2.16
C GLN A 379 -3.60 -13.72 -2.66
N PRO A 380 -2.91 -14.86 -2.85
CA PRO A 380 -1.51 -14.86 -3.26
C PRO A 380 -1.27 -14.10 -4.57
N ILE A 381 -2.24 -14.17 -5.49
CA ILE A 381 -2.18 -13.44 -6.76
C ILE A 381 -2.23 -11.91 -6.57
N THR A 382 -2.89 -11.42 -5.53
CA THR A 382 -2.89 -9.99 -5.19
C THR A 382 -1.49 -9.55 -4.77
N SER A 383 -0.79 -10.32 -3.95
CA SER A 383 0.61 -10.02 -3.59
C SER A 383 1.54 -10.02 -4.81
N MET A 384 1.34 -10.97 -5.74
CA MET A 384 2.10 -11.00 -6.99
C MET A 384 1.83 -9.79 -7.89
N ARG A 385 0.56 -9.40 -8.05
CA ARG A 385 0.20 -8.22 -8.83
C ARG A 385 0.68 -6.94 -8.18
N ASN A 386 0.66 -6.82 -6.85
CA ASN A 386 1.14 -5.62 -6.17
C ASN A 386 2.60 -5.29 -6.51
N ALA A 387 3.42 -6.27 -6.90
CA ALA A 387 4.78 -6.04 -7.39
C ALA A 387 4.86 -5.49 -8.82
N LEU A 388 3.75 -5.45 -9.56
CA LEU A 388 3.64 -4.99 -10.95
C LEU A 388 2.80 -3.70 -11.00
N ILE A 389 3.45 -2.54 -10.86
CA ILE A 389 2.74 -1.24 -10.84
C ILE A 389 1.96 -0.97 -12.13
N SER A 390 2.51 -1.34 -13.29
CA SER A 390 1.88 -1.17 -14.61
C SER A 390 0.63 -2.02 -14.81
N GLU A 391 0.34 -2.96 -13.90
CA GLU A 391 -0.78 -3.90 -13.97
C GLU A 391 -1.77 -3.70 -12.81
N GLY A 392 -1.88 -2.46 -12.32
CA GLY A 392 -2.81 -2.09 -11.24
C GLY A 392 -2.38 -2.59 -9.84
N GLY A 393 -1.09 -2.85 -9.67
CA GLY A 393 -0.44 -3.13 -8.39
C GLY A 393 0.06 -1.86 -7.70
N SER A 394 0.32 -1.94 -6.39
CA SER A 394 0.81 -0.80 -5.60
C SER A 394 2.32 -0.52 -5.74
N GLY A 395 3.06 -1.35 -6.48
CA GLY A 395 4.51 -1.29 -6.64
C GLY A 395 5.30 -1.88 -5.46
N VAL A 396 4.65 -2.55 -4.51
CA VAL A 396 5.30 -3.13 -3.32
C VAL A 396 5.90 -4.50 -3.66
N PRO A 397 7.19 -4.74 -3.37
CA PRO A 397 7.82 -6.05 -3.57
C PRO A 397 7.14 -7.17 -2.77
N ILE A 398 7.26 -8.41 -3.25
CA ILE A 398 6.67 -9.56 -2.58
C ILE A 398 7.40 -9.86 -1.26
N ASP A 399 6.70 -9.72 -0.15
CA ASP A 399 7.10 -10.31 1.14
C ASP A 399 6.83 -11.82 1.12
N ARG A 400 7.89 -12.62 1.24
CA ARG A 400 7.82 -14.08 1.18
C ARG A 400 7.12 -14.71 2.39
N GLU A 401 7.24 -14.12 3.57
CA GLU A 401 6.60 -14.63 4.77
C GLU A 401 5.09 -14.35 4.72
N ALA A 402 4.71 -13.12 4.37
CA ALA A 402 3.31 -12.75 4.18
C ALA A 402 2.67 -13.58 3.05
N TYR A 403 3.40 -13.82 1.95
CA TYR A 403 2.95 -14.69 0.87
C TYR A 403 2.72 -16.14 1.33
N ALA A 404 3.61 -16.69 2.16
CA ALA A 404 3.44 -18.04 2.70
C ALA A 404 2.20 -18.14 3.62
N LYS A 405 1.94 -17.13 4.46
CA LYS A 405 0.72 -17.03 5.28
C LYS A 405 -0.54 -16.95 4.40
N SER A 406 -0.47 -16.18 3.32
CA SER A 406 -1.52 -16.10 2.31
C SER A 406 -1.79 -17.48 1.68
N VAL A 407 -0.76 -18.19 1.21
CA VAL A 407 -0.92 -19.53 0.62
C VAL A 407 -1.52 -20.51 1.62
N ALA A 408 -1.06 -20.51 2.88
CA ALA A 408 -1.60 -21.38 3.92
C ALA A 408 -3.11 -21.18 4.10
N TYR A 409 -3.55 -19.92 4.26
CA TYR A 409 -4.96 -19.58 4.38
C TYR A 409 -5.75 -19.94 3.12
N TRP A 410 -5.31 -19.44 1.95
CA TRP A 410 -6.03 -19.61 0.70
C TRP A 410 -5.96 -21.03 0.15
N SER A 411 -5.08 -21.92 0.64
CA SER A 411 -5.10 -23.34 0.31
C SER A 411 -6.37 -24.04 0.80
N GLN A 412 -6.92 -23.57 1.93
CA GLN A 412 -8.10 -24.10 2.62
C GLN A 412 -9.36 -23.24 2.42
N HIS A 413 -9.28 -22.14 1.67
CA HIS A 413 -10.40 -21.21 1.47
C HIS A 413 -10.56 -20.82 0.00
N ALA A 414 -11.79 -20.49 -0.40
CA ALA A 414 -12.10 -19.95 -1.72
C ALA A 414 -13.16 -18.85 -1.65
N VAL A 415 -13.06 -17.90 -2.58
CA VAL A 415 -14.05 -16.82 -2.73
C VAL A 415 -15.39 -17.39 -3.18
N ILE A 416 -16.49 -16.75 -2.76
CA ILE A 416 -17.86 -17.06 -3.17
C ILE A 416 -18.33 -15.99 -4.15
N GLY A 417 -18.84 -16.42 -5.32
CA GLY A 417 -19.22 -15.51 -6.39
C GLY A 417 -18.05 -15.22 -7.33
N ALA A 418 -18.33 -15.21 -8.63
CA ALA A 418 -17.39 -14.90 -9.69
C ALA A 418 -17.97 -13.85 -10.61
#